data_AF-A0A1R2CZ64-F1
#
_entry.id   AF-A0A1R2CZ64-F1
#
_cell.length_a   1.000
_cell.length_b   1.000
_cell.length_c   1.000
_cell.angle_alpha   90.00
_cell.angle_beta   90.00
_cell.angle_gamma   90.00
#
_symmetry.space_group_name_H-M   'P 1'
#
loop_
_entity.id
_entity.type
_entity.pdbx_description
1 polymer ?
#
loop_
_entity_poly.entity_id
_entity_poly.type
_entity_poly.pdbx_seq_one_letter_code
_entity_poly.pdbx_strand_id
1 'polypeptide(L)'
;MAYPPFPLEAAFRQDIEAIAENDDLQFMKKHYLFVNKYKCKQEKQPEQCIEDGRALYTQFVHGTKIAKQKAFYCLSACKEETCYEQCKDALRSTISGLTVKMDPVMNGYLLSFAPK
;
A
#
# COMPACT_ATOMS: atom_id res chain seq x y z
N MET A 1 30.89 -10.53 17.39
CA MET A 1 30.98 -9.57 16.28
C MET A 1 30.06 -8.41 16.62
N ALA A 2 30.60 -7.22 16.85
CA ALA A 2 29.82 -6.04 17.19
C ALA A 2 29.19 -5.51 15.89
N TYR A 3 27.86 -5.45 15.84
CA TYR A 3 27.12 -4.87 14.72
C TYR A 3 27.51 -3.39 14.55
N PRO A 4 27.63 -2.86 13.32
CA PRO A 4 27.82 -1.42 13.11
C PRO A 4 26.61 -0.67 13.72
N PRO A 5 26.80 0.52 14.28
CA PRO A 5 25.77 1.21 15.06
C PRO A 5 24.80 1.92 14.12
N PHE A 6 23.99 1.15 13.38
CA PHE A 6 22.71 1.68 12.97
C PHE A 6 21.82 1.70 14.22
N PRO A 7 21.36 2.87 14.70
CA PRO A 7 20.43 2.90 15.82
C PRO A 7 19.20 2.07 15.41
N LEU A 8 18.75 1.19 16.31
CA LEU A 8 17.62 0.26 16.09
C LEU A 8 16.41 0.96 15.43
N GLU A 9 16.14 2.21 15.83
CA GLU A 9 15.10 3.06 15.25
C GLU A 9 15.30 3.35 13.74
N ALA A 10 16.53 3.55 13.27
CA ALA A 10 16.82 3.80 11.86
C ALA A 10 16.55 2.56 10.98
N ALA A 11 16.87 1.36 11.49
CA ALA A 11 16.52 0.11 10.81
C ALA A 11 15.00 -0.05 10.70
N PHE A 12 14.26 0.22 11.78
CA PHE A 12 12.80 0.16 11.76
C PHE A 12 12.14 1.23 10.90
N ARG A 13 12.74 2.42 10.78
CA ARG A 13 12.28 3.44 9.83
C ARG A 13 12.42 2.98 8.38
N GLN A 14 13.52 2.34 8.03
CA GLN A 14 13.71 1.76 6.69
C GLN A 14 12.69 0.66 6.40
N ASP A 15 12.39 -0.20 7.39
CA ASP A 15 11.35 -1.23 7.25
C ASP A 15 9.96 -0.62 6.99
N ILE A 16 9.60 0.46 7.68
CA ILE A 16 8.34 1.17 7.43
C ILE A 16 8.29 1.71 6.00
N GLU A 17 9.38 2.30 5.52
CA GLU A 17 9.46 2.80 4.16
C GLU A 17 9.32 1.66 3.15
N ALA A 18 10.02 0.54 3.36
CA ALA A 18 9.91 -0.64 2.51
C ALA A 18 8.49 -1.22 2.47
N ILE A 19 7.76 -1.21 3.60
CA ILE A 19 6.37 -1.69 3.65
C ILE A 19 5.39 -0.70 2.99
N ALA A 20 5.53 0.59 3.26
CA ALA A 20 4.57 1.61 2.80
C ALA A 20 4.82 2.10 1.36
N GLU A 21 6.01 1.84 0.81
CA GLU A 21 6.45 2.25 -0.51
C GLU A 21 7.03 1.11 -1.34
N ASN A 22 6.63 -0.14 -1.06
CA ASN A 22 7.02 -1.28 -1.89
C ASN A 22 6.62 -1.10 -3.37
N ASP A 23 7.28 -1.86 -4.24
CA ASP A 23 7.09 -1.76 -5.69
C ASP A 23 5.64 -2.01 -6.14
N ASP A 24 4.93 -2.96 -5.50
CA ASP A 24 3.53 -3.25 -5.82
C ASP A 24 2.62 -2.05 -5.51
N LEU A 25 2.81 -1.41 -4.36
CA LEU A 25 2.06 -0.21 -3.98
C LEU A 25 2.36 0.94 -4.93
N GLN A 26 3.61 1.12 -5.33
CA GLN A 26 3.99 2.15 -6.30
C GLN A 26 3.36 1.87 -7.67
N PHE A 27 3.35 0.61 -8.09
CA PHE A 27 2.70 0.16 -9.32
C PHE A 27 1.18 0.46 -9.28
N MET A 28 0.49 0.10 -8.20
CA MET A 28 -0.92 0.39 -8.00
C MET A 28 -1.20 1.90 -8.02
N LYS A 29 -0.41 2.70 -7.28
CA LYS A 29 -0.52 4.17 -7.28
C LYS A 29 -0.40 4.73 -8.70
N LYS A 30 0.54 4.23 -9.48
CA LYS A 30 0.81 4.75 -10.82
C LYS A 30 -0.21 4.32 -11.86
N HIS A 31 -0.79 3.11 -11.74
CA HIS A 31 -1.50 2.48 -12.85
C HIS A 31 -2.97 2.19 -12.60
N TYR A 32 -3.44 2.18 -11.35
CA TYR A 32 -4.82 1.81 -11.03
C TYR A 32 -5.87 2.64 -11.77
N LEU A 33 -5.75 3.97 -11.81
CA LEU A 33 -6.75 4.81 -12.48
C LEU A 33 -6.85 4.53 -13.99
N PHE A 34 -5.72 4.21 -14.62
CA PHE A 34 -5.69 3.83 -16.03
C PHE A 34 -6.38 2.48 -16.24
N VAL A 35 -6.01 1.48 -15.44
CA VAL A 35 -6.58 0.13 -15.50
C VAL A 35 -8.08 0.14 -15.23
N ASN A 36 -8.51 0.85 -14.17
CA ASN A 36 -9.91 0.97 -13.81
C ASN A 36 -10.72 1.62 -14.92
N LYS A 37 -10.21 2.72 -15.51
CA LYS A 37 -10.86 3.37 -16.66
C LYS A 37 -10.97 2.43 -17.86
N TYR A 38 -9.96 1.60 -18.12
CA TYR A 38 -10.01 0.61 -19.20
C TYR A 38 -11.08 -0.45 -18.96
N LYS A 39 -11.20 -0.98 -17.73
CA LYS A 39 -12.24 -1.96 -17.36
C LYS A 39 -13.65 -1.36 -17.41
N CYS A 40 -13.86 -0.20 -16.79
CA CYS A 40 -15.18 0.44 -16.73
C CYS A 40 -15.76 0.79 -18.10
N LYS A 41 -14.91 1.06 -19.11
CA LYS A 41 -15.35 1.30 -20.49
C LYS A 41 -16.08 0.11 -21.14
N GLN A 42 -15.94 -1.09 -20.58
CA GLN A 42 -16.58 -2.31 -21.06
C GLN A 42 -17.92 -2.58 -20.35
N GLU A 43 -18.31 -1.74 -19.38
CA GLU A 43 -19.52 -1.91 -18.59
C GLU A 43 -20.71 -1.08 -19.10
N LYS A 44 -21.92 -1.43 -18.64
CA LYS A 44 -23.16 -0.73 -19.02
C LYS A 44 -23.26 0.70 -18.48
N GLN A 45 -22.53 1.04 -17.42
CA GLN A 45 -22.51 2.37 -16.79
C GLN A 45 -21.06 2.83 -16.53
N PRO A 46 -20.34 3.26 -17.58
CA PRO A 46 -18.91 3.52 -17.50
C PRO A 46 -18.55 4.71 -16.60
N GLU A 47 -19.40 5.75 -16.54
CA GLU A 47 -19.12 6.97 -15.78
C GLU A 47 -19.16 6.72 -14.27
N GLN A 48 -20.21 6.06 -13.77
CA GLN A 48 -20.33 5.69 -12.35
C GLN A 48 -19.16 4.80 -11.90
N CYS A 49 -18.81 3.78 -12.68
CA CYS A 49 -17.67 2.90 -12.38
C CYS A 49 -16.33 3.65 -12.32
N ILE A 50 -16.13 4.66 -13.18
CA ILE A 50 -14.92 5.50 -13.15
C ILE A 50 -14.89 6.37 -11.88
N GLU A 51 -16.02 6.94 -11.47
CA GLU A 51 -16.11 7.74 -10.23
C GLU A 51 -15.87 6.89 -8.98
N ASP A 52 -16.50 5.72 -8.89
CA ASP A 52 -16.30 4.78 -7.78
C ASP A 52 -14.82 4.35 -7.68
N GLY A 53 -14.19 4.07 -8.82
CA GLY A 53 -12.77 3.77 -8.86
C GLY A 53 -11.88 4.94 -8.47
N ARG A 54 -12.23 6.18 -8.80
CA ARG A 54 -11.50 7.37 -8.31
C ARG A 54 -11.64 7.54 -6.81
N ALA A 55 -12.82 7.30 -6.27
CA ALA A 55 -13.06 7.33 -4.82
C ALA A 55 -12.21 6.26 -4.12
N LEU A 56 -12.20 5.03 -4.63
CA LEU A 56 -11.37 3.95 -4.09
C LEU A 56 -9.88 4.27 -4.16
N TYR A 57 -9.41 4.77 -5.30
CA TYR A 57 -8.02 5.19 -5.47
C TYR A 57 -7.62 6.29 -4.48
N THR A 58 -8.50 7.26 -4.27
CA THR A 58 -8.29 8.34 -3.30
C THR A 58 -8.17 7.75 -1.89
N GLN A 59 -9.08 6.87 -1.49
CA GLN A 59 -9.02 6.17 -0.20
C GLN A 59 -7.72 5.38 -0.03
N PHE A 60 -7.24 4.72 -1.09
CA PHE A 60 -5.98 3.99 -1.05
C PHE A 60 -4.76 4.91 -0.89
N VAL A 61 -4.62 5.96 -1.72
CA VAL A 61 -3.48 6.88 -1.64
C VAL A 61 -3.45 7.61 -0.30
N HIS A 62 -4.60 8.11 0.15
CA HIS A 62 -4.69 8.76 1.46
C HIS A 62 -4.50 7.77 2.61
N GLY A 63 -5.09 6.57 2.51
CA GLY A 63 -4.97 5.53 3.52
C GLY A 63 -3.52 5.07 3.71
N THR A 64 -2.79 4.82 2.62
CA THR A 64 -1.36 4.43 2.68
C THR A 64 -0.50 5.54 3.28
N LYS A 65 -0.75 6.81 2.94
CA LYS A 65 -0.06 7.96 3.55
C LYS A 65 -0.32 8.06 5.05
N ILE A 66 -1.57 7.94 5.47
CA ILE A 66 -1.95 7.97 6.88
C ILE A 66 -1.35 6.78 7.64
N ALA A 67 -1.37 5.59 7.05
CA ALA A 67 -0.78 4.40 7.64
C ALA A 67 0.72 4.58 7.90
N LYS A 68 1.46 5.13 6.92
CA LYS A 68 2.89 5.48 7.07
C LYS A 68 3.11 6.47 8.23
N GLN A 69 2.32 7.54 8.29
CA GLN A 69 2.43 8.54 9.37
C GLN A 69 2.13 7.95 10.75
N LYS A 70 1.07 7.14 10.86
CA LYS A 70 0.73 6.43 12.11
C LYS A 70 1.84 5.49 12.55
N ALA A 71 2.46 4.79 11.61
CA ALA A 71 3.56 3.88 11.90
C ALA A 71 4.79 4.65 12.42
N PHE A 72 5.15 5.79 11.82
CA PHE A 72 6.21 6.66 12.36
C PHE A 72 5.90 7.20 13.75
N TYR A 73 4.66 7.63 14.00
CA TYR A 73 4.24 8.05 15.33
C TYR A 73 4.35 6.91 16.36
N CYS A 74 3.94 5.70 15.97
CA CYS A 74 4.08 4.49 16.77
C CYS A 74 5.56 4.20 17.11
N LEU A 75 6.47 4.24 16.13
CA LEU A 75 7.91 4.07 16.38
C LEU A 75 8.46 5.07 17.39
N SER A 76 8.04 6.35 17.29
CA SER A 76 8.56 7.41 18.17
C SER A 76 8.24 7.20 19.65
N ALA A 77 7.23 6.38 19.96
CA ALA A 77 6.85 6.02 21.32
C ALA A 77 7.50 4.71 21.82
N CYS A 78 8.13 3.94 20.93
CA CYS A 78 8.72 2.64 21.25
C CYS A 78 10.14 2.77 21.79
N LYS A 79 10.50 1.88 22.73
CA LYS A 79 11.87 1.76 23.29
C LYS A 79 12.42 0.34 23.23
N GLU A 80 11.59 -0.61 22.78
CA GLU A 80 11.87 -2.05 22.78
C GLU A 80 11.53 -2.66 21.42
N GLU A 81 12.25 -3.70 21.02
CA GLU A 81 12.09 -4.41 19.74
C GLU A 81 10.66 -4.93 19.51
N THR A 82 10.03 -5.46 20.55
CA THR A 82 8.66 -5.99 20.51
C THR A 82 7.63 -4.92 20.16
N CYS A 83 7.81 -3.70 20.66
CA CYS A 83 6.95 -2.56 20.34
C CYS A 83 7.10 -2.14 18.86
N TYR A 84 8.33 -2.14 18.36
CA TYR A 84 8.61 -1.82 16.96
C TYR A 84 7.98 -2.83 15.99
N GLU A 85 8.06 -4.12 16.29
CA GLU A 85 7.39 -5.17 15.48
C GLU A 85 5.87 -5.03 15.50
N GLN A 86 5.26 -4.69 16.65
CA GLN A 86 3.82 -4.40 16.71
C GLN A 86 3.42 -3.22 15.80
N CYS A 87 4.22 -2.15 15.77
CA CYS A 87 3.98 -1.02 14.86
C CYS A 87 4.07 -1.44 13.39
N LYS A 88 5.04 -2.30 13.05
CA LYS A 88 5.21 -2.86 11.69
C LYS A 88 4.04 -3.74 11.29
N ASP A 89 3.58 -4.62 12.17
CA ASP A 89 2.46 -5.51 11.87
C ASP A 89 1.14 -4.75 11.74
N ALA A 90 0.92 -3.72 12.55
CA ALA A 90 -0.22 -2.82 12.39
C ALA A 90 -0.18 -2.09 11.04
N LEU A 91 1.00 -1.65 10.59
CA LEU A 91 1.19 -1.06 9.27
C LEU A 91 0.88 -2.08 8.16
N ARG A 92 1.46 -3.29 8.21
CA ARG A 92 1.22 -4.37 7.23
C ARG A 92 -0.26 -4.70 7.11
N SER A 93 -0.95 -4.84 8.24
CA SER A 93 -2.38 -5.11 8.30
C SER A 93 -3.20 -4.00 7.64
N THR A 94 -2.87 -2.73 7.93
CA THR A 94 -3.54 -1.58 7.33
C THR A 94 -3.32 -1.51 5.82
N ILE A 95 -2.08 -1.70 5.36
CA ILE A 95 -1.73 -1.69 3.94
C ILE A 95 -2.45 -2.83 3.21
N SER A 96 -2.43 -4.05 3.76
CA SER A 96 -3.14 -5.21 3.21
C SER A 96 -4.64 -4.95 3.06
N GLY A 97 -5.28 -4.38 4.09
CA GLY A 97 -6.70 -4.02 4.02
C GLY A 97 -7.04 -2.98 2.93
N LEU A 98 -6.07 -2.13 2.57
CA LEU A 98 -6.21 -1.17 1.48
C LEU A 98 -5.96 -1.81 0.10
N THR A 99 -4.96 -2.69 -0.03
CA THR A 99 -4.61 -3.35 -1.29
C THR A 99 -5.65 -4.39 -1.72
N VAL A 100 -6.25 -5.13 -0.78
CA VAL A 100 -7.28 -6.15 -1.07
C VAL A 100 -8.45 -5.60 -1.89
N LYS A 101 -8.76 -4.31 -1.74
CA LYS A 101 -9.83 -3.66 -2.52
C LYS A 101 -9.42 -3.34 -3.96
N MET A 102 -8.13 -3.14 -4.21
CA MET A 102 -7.57 -2.80 -5.52
C MET A 102 -7.10 -4.02 -6.31
N ASP A 103 -6.67 -5.08 -5.61
CA ASP A 103 -6.13 -6.30 -6.19
C ASP A 103 -7.01 -6.91 -7.29
N PRO A 104 -8.35 -7.02 -7.16
CA PRO A 104 -9.18 -7.61 -8.21
C PRO A 104 -9.12 -6.83 -9.54
N VAL A 105 -8.98 -5.49 -9.45
CA VAL A 105 -8.87 -4.62 -10.61
C VAL A 105 -7.51 -4.83 -11.28
N MET A 106 -6.44 -4.76 -10.48
CA MET A 106 -5.05 -4.83 -10.94
C MET A 106 -4.65 -6.22 -11.42
N ASN A 107 -4.92 -7.26 -10.64
CA ASN A 107 -4.57 -8.64 -10.99
C ASN A 107 -5.34 -9.11 -12.22
N GLY A 108 -6.61 -8.75 -12.35
CA GLY A 108 -7.37 -9.08 -13.57
C GLY A 108 -6.81 -8.40 -14.83
N TYR A 109 -6.18 -7.23 -14.70
CA TYR A 109 -5.48 -6.59 -15.81
C TYR A 109 -4.15 -7.28 -16.11
N LEU A 110 -3.32 -7.56 -15.10
CA LEU A 110 -2.05 -8.25 -15.28
C LEU A 110 -2.22 -9.65 -15.90
N LEU A 111 -3.21 -10.41 -15.43
CA LEU A 111 -3.54 -11.74 -15.97
C LEU A 111 -3.97 -11.70 -17.44
N SER A 112 -4.46 -10.55 -17.95
CA SER A 112 -4.79 -10.41 -19.37
C SER A 112 -3.56 -10.40 -20.29
N PHE A 113 -2.36 -10.20 -19.73
CA PHE A 113 -1.08 -10.23 -20.44
C PHE A 113 -0.25 -11.48 -20.13
N ALA A 114 -0.72 -12.35 -19.23
CA ALA A 114 -0.02 -13.58 -18.92
C ALA A 114 -0.06 -14.52 -20.14
N PRO A 115 1.06 -15.16 -20.51
CA PRO A 115 1.08 -16.17 -21.56
C PRO A 115 0.13 -17.32 -21.18
N LYS A 116 -0.69 -17.75 -22.14
CA LYS A 116 -1.60 -18.88 -21.99
C LYS A 116 -0.87 -20.21 -21.90
#